data_AF-A0A1C6JR12-F1
#
_entry.id   AF-A0A1C6JR12-F1
#
_cell.length_a   1.000
_cell.length_b   1.000
_cell.length_c   1.000
_cell.angle_alpha   90.00
_cell.angle_beta   90.00
_cell.angle_gamma   90.00
#
_symmetry.space_group_name_H-M   'P 1'
#
loop_
_entity.id
_entity.type
_entity.pdbx_description
1 polymer ?
#
loop_
_entity_poly.entity_id
_entity_poly.type
_entity_poly.pdbx_seq_one_letter_code
_entity_poly.pdbx_strand_id
1 'polypeptide(L)'
;MEKRNYTHIQALLPEIKAMLAEGKTQREVAEHYGFRDKQVVKRLLERERRKERNLEAGILPRPKGRPRKDAAPRNIVAEQAYEIHRLQMENKLLRDFLRSTGRK
;
A
#
# COMPACT_ATOMS: atom_id res chain seq x y z
N MET A 1 27.30 -16.08 -9.32
CA MET A 1 26.11 -15.42 -8.73
C MET A 1 24.87 -16.17 -9.18
N GLU A 2 24.16 -16.80 -8.27
CA GLU A 2 22.91 -17.51 -8.58
C GLU A 2 21.85 -16.49 -9.04
N LYS A 3 21.16 -16.78 -10.16
CA LYS A 3 20.14 -15.86 -10.69
C LYS A 3 18.95 -15.85 -9.74
N ARG A 4 18.49 -14.66 -9.35
CA ARG A 4 17.24 -14.53 -8.58
C ARG A 4 16.08 -14.96 -9.47
N ASN A 5 15.30 -15.93 -9.02
CA ASN A 5 14.07 -16.33 -9.69
C ASN A 5 13.05 -15.17 -9.58
N TYR A 6 12.82 -14.47 -10.69
CA TYR A 6 11.86 -13.38 -10.76
C TYR A 6 10.48 -13.91 -11.14
N THR A 7 9.56 -13.94 -10.17
CA THR A 7 8.16 -14.25 -10.42
C THR A 7 7.36 -12.95 -10.55
N HIS A 8 6.64 -12.78 -11.65
CA HIS A 8 5.74 -11.65 -11.83
C HIS A 8 4.44 -11.86 -11.03
N ILE A 9 4.55 -11.86 -9.69
CA ILE A 9 3.46 -12.22 -8.78
C ILE A 9 2.24 -11.30 -8.88
N GLN A 10 2.39 -10.12 -9.50
CA GLN A 10 1.27 -9.22 -9.75
C GLN A 10 0.21 -9.84 -10.66
N ALA A 11 0.60 -10.71 -11.60
CA ALA A 11 -0.34 -11.41 -12.48
C ALA A 11 -1.25 -12.37 -11.68
N LEU A 12 -0.75 -12.92 -10.58
CA LEU A 12 -1.46 -13.87 -9.72
C LEU A 12 -2.37 -13.18 -8.69
N LEU A 13 -2.43 -11.84 -8.69
CA LEU A 13 -3.20 -11.10 -7.69
C LEU A 13 -4.70 -11.50 -7.64
N PRO A 14 -5.41 -11.66 -8.78
CA PRO A 14 -6.81 -12.06 -8.75
C PRO A 14 -7.03 -13.42 -8.10
N GLU A 15 -6.21 -14.41 -8.46
CA GLU A 15 -6.25 -15.77 -7.92
C GLU A 15 -5.91 -15.79 -6.42
N ILE A 16 -4.88 -15.04 -6.01
CA ILE A 16 -4.53 -14.89 -4.60
C ILE A 16 -5.68 -14.25 -3.80
N LYS A 17 -6.37 -13.24 -4.35
CA LYS A 17 -7.53 -12.64 -3.69
C LYS A 17 -8.69 -13.65 -3.56
N ALA A 18 -8.93 -14.48 -4.58
CA ALA A 18 -9.94 -15.54 -4.53
C ALA A 18 -9.63 -16.58 -3.45
N MET A 19 -8.37 -17.07 -3.41
CA MET A 19 -7.93 -18.02 -2.38
C MET A 19 -8.09 -17.48 -0.95
N LEU A 20 -7.82 -16.18 -0.73
CA LEU A 20 -8.02 -15.55 0.57
C LEU A 20 -9.51 -15.41 0.92
N ALA A 21 -10.38 -15.18 -0.07
CA ALA A 21 -11.83 -15.13 0.13
C ALA A 21 -12.41 -16.51 0.47
N GLU A 22 -11.81 -17.58 -0.05
CA GLU A 22 -12.10 -18.98 0.33
C GLU A 22 -11.61 -19.33 1.75
N GLY A 23 -10.93 -18.42 2.43
CA GLY A 23 -10.45 -18.61 3.80
C GLY A 23 -9.02 -19.19 3.90
N LYS A 24 -8.30 -19.35 2.78
CA LYS A 24 -6.93 -19.86 2.80
C LYS A 24 -5.99 -18.87 3.47
N THR A 25 -5.01 -19.37 4.20
CA THR A 25 -3.99 -18.52 4.82
C THR A 25 -2.95 -18.07 3.80
N GLN A 26 -2.26 -16.95 4.07
CA GLN A 26 -1.16 -16.49 3.21
C GLN A 26 -0.02 -17.53 3.10
N ARG A 27 0.10 -18.41 4.09
CA ARG A 27 1.07 -19.50 4.10
C ARG A 27 0.65 -20.61 3.14
N GLU A 28 -0.61 -21.05 3.19
CA GLU A 28 -1.16 -22.03 2.24
C GLU A 28 -1.10 -21.52 0.80
N VAL A 29 -1.39 -20.24 0.58
CA VAL A 29 -1.22 -19.62 -0.74
C VAL A 29 0.24 -19.68 -1.20
N ALA A 30 1.19 -19.39 -0.30
CA ALA A 30 2.61 -19.47 -0.63
C ALA A 30 3.05 -20.91 -0.95
N GLU A 31 2.57 -21.89 -0.19
CA GLU A 31 2.84 -23.31 -0.41
C GLU A 31 2.25 -23.79 -1.75
N HIS A 32 1.02 -23.39 -2.08
CA HIS A 32 0.35 -23.73 -3.35
C HIS A 32 1.15 -23.26 -4.58
N TYR A 33 1.72 -22.05 -4.55
CA TYR A 33 2.53 -21.52 -5.65
C TYR A 33 4.03 -21.84 -5.54
N GLY A 34 4.45 -22.58 -4.51
CA GLY A 34 5.86 -22.89 -4.27
C GLY A 34 6.72 -21.66 -3.96
N PHE A 35 6.13 -20.60 -3.39
CA PHE A 35 6.90 -19.44 -2.95
C PHE A 35 7.74 -19.78 -1.72
N ARG A 36 8.96 -19.22 -1.67
CA ARG A 36 9.89 -19.43 -0.56
C ARG A 36 9.32 -19.05 0.82
N ASP A 37 8.43 -18.06 0.87
CA ASP A 37 7.88 -17.54 2.12
C ASP A 37 6.51 -16.87 1.89
N LYS A 38 5.63 -16.92 2.90
CA LYS A 38 4.38 -16.13 2.97
C LYS A 38 4.64 -14.63 2.83
N GLN A 39 5.85 -14.16 3.15
CA GLN A 39 6.24 -12.75 3.01
C GLN A 39 6.05 -12.22 1.59
N VAL A 40 6.18 -13.07 0.56
CA VAL A 40 5.97 -12.66 -0.83
C VAL A 40 4.51 -12.25 -1.06
N VAL A 41 3.57 -13.07 -0.56
CA VAL A 41 2.12 -12.81 -0.60
C VAL A 41 1.77 -11.61 0.30
N LYS A 42 2.30 -11.55 1.51
CA LYS A 42 2.08 -10.42 2.44
C LYS A 42 2.47 -9.07 1.81
N ARG A 43 3.69 -8.98 1.26
CA ARG A 43 4.20 -7.75 0.63
C ARG A 43 3.41 -7.38 -0.63
N LEU A 44 2.88 -8.36 -1.37
CA LEU A 44 1.98 -8.08 -2.50
C LEU A 44 0.69 -7.39 -2.01
N LEU A 45 0.02 -7.97 -1.01
CA LEU A 45 -1.23 -7.42 -0.48
C LEU A 45 -1.04 -6.04 0.17
N GLU A 46 0.05 -5.81 0.90
CA GLU A 46 0.37 -4.50 1.47
C GLU A 46 0.50 -3.41 0.40
N ARG A 47 1.08 -3.75 -0.76
CA ARG A 47 1.19 -2.81 -1.89
C ARG A 47 -0.18 -2.51 -2.49
N GLU A 48 -1.05 -3.50 -2.63
CA GLU A 48 -2.40 -3.28 -3.14
C GLU A 48 -3.25 -2.44 -2.20
N ARG A 49 -3.28 -2.76 -0.90
CA ARG A 49 -4.03 -1.95 0.08
C ARG A 49 -3.53 -0.51 0.15
N ARG A 50 -2.24 -0.27 -0.07
CA ARG A 50 -1.69 1.09 -0.15
C ARG A 50 -2.24 1.84 -1.36
N LYS A 51 -2.37 1.18 -2.52
CA LYS A 51 -2.99 1.79 -3.70
C LYS A 51 -4.47 2.08 -3.46
N GLU A 52 -5.19 1.11 -2.88
CA GLU A 52 -6.61 1.24 -2.54
C GLU A 52 -6.84 2.45 -1.60
N ARG A 53 -6.08 2.56 -0.49
CA ARG A 53 -6.17 3.72 0.42
C ARG A 53 -5.85 5.06 -0.25
N ASN A 54 -4.89 5.10 -1.17
CA ASN A 54 -4.57 6.34 -1.89
C ASN A 54 -5.72 6.72 -2.82
N LEU A 55 -6.31 5.75 -3.51
CA LEU A 55 -7.47 5.97 -4.38
C LEU A 55 -8.70 6.43 -3.59
N GLU A 56 -8.98 5.82 -2.43
CA GLU A 56 -10.03 6.26 -1.50
C GLU A 56 -9.82 7.70 -1.01
N ALA A 57 -8.56 8.09 -0.80
CA ALA A 57 -8.16 9.45 -0.46
C ALA A 57 -8.24 10.45 -1.65
N GLY A 58 -8.66 10.00 -2.83
CA GLY A 58 -8.65 10.81 -4.06
C GLY A 58 -7.26 11.09 -4.61
N ILE A 59 -6.22 10.42 -4.10
CA ILE A 59 -4.83 10.56 -4.56
C ILE A 59 -4.54 9.50 -5.61
N LEU A 60 -4.30 9.94 -6.84
CA LEU A 60 -3.89 9.05 -7.93
C LEU A 60 -2.46 8.54 -7.69
N PRO A 61 -2.23 7.20 -7.68
CA PRO A 61 -0.89 6.65 -7.57
C PRO A 61 0.02 7.13 -8.70
N ARG A 62 1.28 7.41 -8.36
CA ARG A 62 2.26 7.86 -9.36
C ARG A 62 2.47 6.79 -10.43
N PRO A 63 2.52 7.17 -11.72
CA PRO A 63 2.95 6.26 -12.77
C PRO A 63 4.32 5.66 -12.44
N LYS A 64 4.53 4.39 -12.79
CA LYS A 64 5.83 3.75 -12.59
C LYS A 64 6.89 4.42 -13.47
N GLY A 65 8.03 4.74 -12.87
CA GLY A 65 9.18 5.32 -13.57
C GLY A 65 9.20 6.85 -13.57
N ARG A 66 10.01 7.42 -14.45
CA ARG A 66 10.14 8.86 -14.60
C ARG A 66 8.88 9.43 -15.30
N PRO A 67 8.31 10.54 -14.82
CA PRO A 67 7.26 11.25 -15.54
C PRO A 67 7.71 11.58 -16.97
N ARG A 68 6.79 11.45 -17.93
CA ARG A 68 7.03 11.90 -19.32
C ARG A 68 7.13 13.43 -19.34
N LYS A 69 7.84 13.96 -20.34
CA LYS A 69 8.05 15.41 -20.51
C LYS A 69 6.73 16.19 -20.60
N ASP A 70 5.73 15.61 -21.28
CA ASP A 70 4.43 16.25 -21.53
C ASP A 70 3.32 15.71 -20.62
N ALA A 71 3.67 15.13 -19.47
CA ALA A 71 2.68 14.65 -18.52
C ALA A 71 1.87 15.84 -17.97
N ALA A 72 0.54 15.68 -17.89
CA ALA A 72 -0.32 16.68 -17.28
C ALA A 72 0.20 17.06 -15.87
N PRO A 73 0.11 18.34 -15.48
CA PRO A 73 0.48 18.76 -14.14
C PRO A 73 -0.29 17.94 -13.11
N ARG A 74 0.39 17.52 -12.05
CA ARG A 74 -0.30 16.83 -10.94
C ARG A 74 -1.36 17.76 -10.35
N ASN A 75 -2.40 17.17 -9.77
CA ASN A 75 -3.30 17.91 -8.89
C ASN A 75 -2.60 18.14 -7.53
N ILE A 76 -1.57 18.99 -7.56
CA ILE A 76 -0.72 19.31 -6.40
C ILE A 76 -1.57 19.85 -5.26
N VAL A 77 -2.62 20.62 -5.57
CA VAL A 77 -3.55 21.18 -4.59
C VAL A 77 -4.30 20.08 -3.84
N ALA A 78 -4.82 19.07 -4.54
CA ALA A 78 -5.48 17.93 -3.90
C ALA A 78 -4.53 17.09 -3.05
N GLU A 79 -3.31 16.83 -3.54
CA GLU A 79 -2.27 16.11 -2.78
C GLU A 79 -1.92 16.88 -1.47
N GLN A 80 -1.74 18.20 -1.57
CA GLN A 80 -1.44 19.06 -0.42
C GLN A 80 -2.60 19.12 0.58
N ALA A 81 -3.85 19.26 0.11
CA ALA A 81 -5.03 19.31 0.96
C ALA A 81 -5.18 18.03 1.79
N TYR A 82 -4.97 16.86 1.18
CA TYR A 82 -4.97 15.59 1.89
C TYR A 82 -3.87 15.52 2.96
N GLU A 83 -2.63 15.92 2.62
CA GLU A 83 -1.52 15.88 3.57
C GLU A 83 -1.75 16.83 4.75
N ILE A 84 -2.26 18.05 4.49
CA ILE A 84 -2.64 19.00 5.54
C ILE A 84 -3.70 18.39 6.47
N HIS A 85 -4.75 17.78 5.91
CA HIS A 85 -5.81 17.15 6.70
C HIS A 85 -5.26 16.01 7.58
N ARG A 86 -4.43 15.13 7.00
CA ARG A 86 -3.77 14.04 7.72
C ARG A 86 -2.88 14.57 8.86
N LEU A 87 -2.06 15.58 8.60
CA LEU A 87 -1.19 16.20 9.59
C LEU A 87 -1.98 16.91 10.70
N GLN A 88 -3.13 17.51 10.39
CA GLN A 88 -4.02 18.09 11.38
C GLN A 88 -4.60 17.03 12.31
N MET A 89 -5.04 15.88 11.77
CA MET A 89 -5.51 14.76 12.58
C MET A 89 -4.42 14.20 13.49
N GLU A 90 -3.20 14.03 12.98
CA GLU A 90 -2.05 13.54 13.76
C GLU A 90 -1.68 14.52 14.88
N ASN A 91 -1.60 15.82 14.58
CA ASN A 91 -1.37 16.84 15.59
C ASN A 91 -2.46 16.86 16.67
N LYS A 92 -3.73 16.69 16.29
CA LYS A 92 -4.83 16.59 17.25
C LYS A 92 -4.64 15.40 18.18
N LEU A 93 -4.33 14.22 17.64
CA LEU A 93 -4.10 13.01 18.43
C LEU A 93 -2.91 13.17 19.39
N LEU A 94 -1.82 13.79 18.94
CA LEU A 94 -0.66 14.08 19.80
C LEU A 94 -1.00 15.08 20.91
N ARG A 95 -1.77 16.12 20.61
CA ARG A 95 -2.25 17.08 21.62
C ARG A 95 -3.14 16.40 22.65
N ASP A 96 -4.07 15.56 22.20
CA ASP A 96 -4.96 14.81 23.07
C ASP A 96 -4.17 13.85 23.99
N PHE A 97 -3.13 13.21 23.46
CA PHE A 97 -2.20 12.37 24.23
C PHE A 97 -1.38 13.16 25.27
N LEU A 98 -0.86 14.34 24.92
CA LEU A 98 -0.12 15.19 25.87
C LEU A 98 -1.05 15.69 26.99
N ARG A 99 -2.28 16.07 26.63
CA ARG A 99 -3.31 16.49 27.59
C ARG A 99 -3.69 15.37 28.55
N SER A 100 -3.85 14.12 28.06
CA SER A 100 -4.21 12.98 28.91
C SER A 100 -3.07 12.52 29.81
N THR A 101 -1.81 12.69 29.38
CA THR A 101 -0.62 12.39 30.19
C THR A 101 -0.23 13.52 31.18
N GLY A 102 -1.05 14.58 31.28
CA GLY A 102 -0.90 15.65 32.27
C GLY A 102 0.23 16.64 32.00
N ARG A 103 0.90 16.54 30.84
CA ARG A 103 1.86 17.55 30.38
C ARG A 103 1.07 18.68 29.71
N LYS A 104 0.83 19.76 30.46
CA LYS A 104 0.31 21.02 29.92
C LYS A 104 1.37 21.76 29.13
#